data_AF-A0A921KY88-F1
#
_entry.id   AF-A0A921KY88-F1
#
_cell.length_a   1.000
_cell.length_b   1.000
_cell.length_c   1.000
_cell.angle_alpha   90.00
_cell.angle_beta   90.00
_cell.angle_gamma   90.00
#
_symmetry.space_group_name_H-M   'P 1'
#
loop_
_entity.id
_entity.type
_entity.pdbx_description
1 polymer ?
#
loop_
_entity_poly.entity_id
_entity_poly.type
_entity_poly.pdbx_seq_one_letter_code
_entity_poly.pdbx_strand_id
1 'polypeptide(L)'
;MSLAELSEQEIIRRNSLNELKNLGINAYPAPEFKVTHLSKEILDKFEKSPEELQEVVIAGRMMSRRIMGKASFFELQDAEGRIQVYVSRDDVSRDEACTMYNTVFKKLMDIGDIVGVKGFVFRTNMGEISVHAKELVMLSKSLRPLPIVKEKDGKVFDAFTDPELRYRQRYLDLIVNPQVKDVFIKRTKMINAIRQFYTEMGCLEVETPVLQAIPGGASARPFITHHNALDIPFYLRIANELYLKRLIVGGFNWVFEFSR
;
A
#
# COMPACT_ATOMS: atom_id res chain seq x y z
N MET A 1 -26.56 -11.97 1.04
CA MET A 1 -25.66 -10.87 0.68
C MET A 1 -26.47 -9.92 -0.17
N SER A 2 -26.67 -8.67 0.26
CA SER A 2 -27.29 -7.68 -0.62
C SER A 2 -26.36 -7.51 -1.84
N LEU A 3 -26.90 -7.69 -3.05
CA LEU A 3 -26.24 -7.27 -4.27
C LEU A 3 -26.11 -5.74 -4.19
N ALA A 4 -25.01 -5.25 -3.62
CA ALA A 4 -24.68 -3.85 -3.68
C ALA A 4 -24.60 -3.49 -5.16
N GLU A 5 -25.45 -2.57 -5.58
CA GLU A 5 -25.48 -2.06 -6.95
C GLU A 5 -24.10 -1.47 -7.26
N LEU A 6 -23.44 -2.02 -8.28
CA LEU A 6 -22.10 -1.59 -8.66
C LEU A 6 -22.20 -0.20 -9.27
N SER A 7 -21.23 0.67 -8.96
CA SER A 7 -21.13 1.95 -9.66
C SER A 7 -20.81 1.76 -11.15
N GLU A 8 -21.14 2.75 -11.98
CA GLU A 8 -20.84 2.71 -13.41
C GLU A 8 -19.34 2.47 -13.69
N GLN A 9 -18.46 3.13 -12.94
CA GLN A 9 -17.00 2.93 -13.08
C GLN A 9 -16.57 1.51 -12.69
N GLU A 10 -17.22 0.92 -11.70
CA GLU A 10 -16.98 -0.46 -11.29
C GLU A 10 -17.42 -1.47 -12.35
N ILE A 11 -18.51 -1.19 -13.08
CA ILE A 11 -18.97 -1.98 -14.21
C ILE A 11 -17.97 -1.87 -15.36
N ILE A 12 -17.58 -0.64 -15.73
CA ILE A 12 -16.60 -0.39 -16.80
C ILE A 12 -15.29 -1.12 -16.52
N ARG A 13 -14.73 -1.02 -15.30
CA ARG A 13 -13.47 -1.67 -14.95
C ARG A 13 -13.54 -3.20 -15.00
N ARG A 14 -14.71 -3.80 -14.69
CA ARG A 14 -14.94 -5.24 -14.84
C ARG A 14 -15.05 -5.66 -16.30
N ASN A 15 -15.65 -4.83 -17.15
CA ASN A 15 -15.64 -5.05 -18.59
C ASN A 15 -14.21 -4.96 -19.15
N SER A 16 -13.43 -3.96 -18.73
CA SER A 16 -12.01 -3.86 -19.09
C SER A 16 -11.21 -5.09 -18.65
N LEU A 17 -11.49 -5.65 -17.47
CA LEU A 17 -10.88 -6.90 -17.02
C LEU A 17 -11.20 -8.08 -17.96
N ASN A 18 -12.44 -8.20 -18.41
CA ASN A 18 -12.84 -9.23 -19.36
C ASN A 18 -12.17 -9.03 -20.73
N GLU A 19 -12.05 -7.79 -21.20
CA GLU A 19 -11.34 -7.48 -22.44
C GLU A 19 -9.84 -7.79 -22.35
N LEU A 20 -9.19 -7.47 -21.22
CA LEU A 20 -7.79 -7.88 -20.98
C LEU A 20 -7.63 -9.40 -21.08
N LYS A 21 -8.56 -10.16 -20.49
CA LYS A 21 -8.56 -11.62 -20.57
C LYS A 21 -8.73 -12.12 -22.01
N ASN A 22 -9.62 -11.50 -22.79
CA ASN A 22 -9.84 -11.85 -24.20
C ASN A 22 -8.60 -11.54 -25.07
N LEU A 23 -7.80 -10.55 -24.70
CA LEU A 23 -6.51 -10.24 -25.32
C LEU A 23 -5.37 -11.16 -24.83
N GLY A 24 -5.66 -12.15 -23.97
CA GLY A 24 -4.65 -13.05 -23.40
C GLY A 24 -3.78 -12.42 -22.32
N ILE A 25 -4.14 -11.22 -21.83
CA ILE A 25 -3.39 -10.51 -20.79
C ILE A 25 -3.92 -10.94 -19.42
N ASN A 26 -3.06 -11.58 -18.64
CA ASN A 26 -3.38 -11.90 -17.26
C ASN A 26 -3.29 -10.63 -16.39
N ALA A 27 -4.43 -10.16 -15.89
CA ALA A 27 -4.51 -8.99 -15.03
C ALA A 27 -4.02 -9.22 -13.59
N TYR A 28 -3.81 -10.48 -13.20
CA TYR A 28 -3.33 -10.91 -11.89
C TYR A 28 -2.30 -12.04 -12.06
N PRO A 29 -1.11 -11.75 -12.61
CA PRO A 29 -0.07 -12.75 -12.81
C PRO A 29 0.39 -13.34 -11.48
N ALA A 30 0.49 -14.68 -11.43
CA ALA A 30 1.06 -15.40 -10.29
C ALA A 30 2.61 -15.28 -10.22
N PRO A 31 3.36 -15.27 -11.35
CA PRO A 31 4.81 -15.11 -11.29
C PRO A 31 5.22 -13.78 -10.66
N GLU A 32 6.30 -13.83 -9.88
CA GLU A 32 6.92 -12.64 -9.29
C GLU A 32 7.41 -11.68 -10.39
N PHE A 33 7.04 -10.41 -10.26
CA PHE A 33 7.62 -9.33 -11.06
C PHE A 33 8.82 -8.72 -10.32
N LYS A 34 10.03 -9.10 -10.73
CA LYS A 34 11.28 -8.69 -10.06
C LYS A 34 11.60 -7.22 -10.32
N VAL A 35 11.35 -6.38 -9.32
CA VAL A 35 11.71 -4.95 -9.31
C VAL A 35 13.21 -4.81 -9.05
N THR A 36 13.86 -3.91 -9.79
CA THR A 36 15.31 -3.64 -9.67
C THR A 36 15.60 -2.31 -8.98
N HIS A 37 14.69 -1.34 -9.10
CA HIS A 37 14.89 0.01 -8.61
C HIS A 37 13.59 0.57 -8.01
N LEU A 38 13.73 1.46 -7.04
CA LEU A 38 12.62 2.26 -6.52
C LEU A 38 12.72 3.71 -7.01
N SER A 39 11.59 4.41 -7.04
CA SER A 39 11.43 5.77 -7.51
C SER A 39 12.44 6.73 -6.87
N LYS A 40 12.60 6.66 -5.55
CA LYS A 40 13.54 7.49 -4.81
C LYS A 40 14.99 7.19 -5.19
N GLU A 41 15.36 5.92 -5.27
CA GLU A 41 16.71 5.52 -5.71
C GLU A 41 17.03 6.07 -7.10
N ILE A 42 16.09 5.98 -8.04
CA ILE A 42 16.26 6.52 -9.40
C ILE A 42 16.51 8.03 -9.37
N LEU A 43 15.68 8.77 -8.62
CA LEU A 43 15.81 10.22 -8.50
C LEU A 43 17.13 10.64 -7.85
N ASP A 44 17.59 9.90 -6.84
CA ASP A 44 18.84 10.19 -6.11
C ASP A 44 20.10 9.85 -6.93
N LYS A 45 20.03 8.82 -7.81
CA LYS A 45 21.17 8.35 -8.62
C LYS A 45 21.31 9.03 -9.98
N PHE A 46 20.23 9.59 -10.55
CA PHE A 46 20.23 10.05 -11.95
C PHE A 46 21.34 11.05 -12.29
N GLU A 47 21.66 11.98 -11.38
CA GLU A 47 22.72 12.97 -11.61
C GLU A 47 24.13 12.42 -11.35
N LYS A 48 24.25 11.32 -10.61
CA LYS A 48 25.52 10.79 -10.11
C LYS A 48 26.06 9.66 -10.98
N SER A 49 25.17 8.77 -11.41
CA SER A 49 25.50 7.54 -12.15
C SER A 49 24.41 7.22 -13.19
N PRO A 50 24.16 8.09 -14.19
CA PRO A 50 23.12 7.88 -15.20
C PRO A 50 23.31 6.60 -16.04
N GLU A 51 24.54 6.11 -16.16
CA GLU A 51 24.89 4.84 -16.80
C GLU A 51 24.31 3.61 -16.09
N GLU A 52 24.07 3.67 -14.77
CA GLU A 52 23.41 2.59 -14.01
C GLU A 52 21.90 2.51 -14.30
N LEU A 53 21.32 3.53 -14.93
CA LEU A 53 19.88 3.69 -15.12
C LEU A 53 19.41 3.45 -16.56
N GLN A 54 20.24 2.76 -17.35
CA GLN A 54 19.91 2.37 -18.73
C GLN A 54 18.91 1.21 -18.79
N GLU A 55 18.84 0.38 -17.74
CA GLU A 55 17.85 -0.68 -17.61
C GLU A 55 17.24 -0.67 -16.22
N VAL A 56 16.01 -0.17 -16.13
CA VAL A 56 15.25 -0.14 -14.88
C VAL A 56 13.96 -0.94 -15.02
N VAL A 57 13.67 -1.71 -13.99
CA VAL A 57 12.41 -2.43 -13.80
C VAL A 57 11.78 -1.90 -12.53
N ILE A 58 10.68 -1.17 -12.68
CA ILE A 58 9.92 -0.57 -11.57
C ILE A 58 8.51 -1.13 -11.54
N ALA A 59 7.88 -1.14 -10.38
CA ALA A 59 6.47 -1.48 -10.24
C ALA A 59 5.80 -0.61 -9.19
N GLY A 60 4.53 -0.28 -9.44
CA GLY A 60 3.79 0.57 -8.52
C GLY A 60 2.38 0.84 -9.01
N ARG A 61 1.66 1.66 -8.25
CA ARG A 61 0.30 2.06 -8.53
C ARG A 61 0.28 3.25 -9.49
N MET A 62 -0.51 3.17 -10.55
CA MET A 62 -0.79 4.31 -11.43
C MET A 62 -1.65 5.34 -10.69
N MET A 63 -1.10 6.51 -10.38
CA MET A 63 -1.78 7.56 -9.62
C MET A 63 -2.43 8.63 -10.51
N SER A 64 -1.85 8.88 -11.67
CA SER A 64 -2.40 9.79 -12.68
C SER A 64 -2.10 9.25 -14.07
N ARG A 65 -2.85 9.68 -15.09
CA ARG A 65 -2.61 9.32 -16.49
C ARG A 65 -3.01 10.47 -17.40
N ARG A 66 -2.10 10.87 -18.30
CA ARG A 66 -2.26 11.94 -19.29
C ARG A 66 -1.97 11.37 -20.68
N ILE A 67 -2.97 11.39 -21.56
CA ILE A 67 -2.90 10.82 -22.91
C ILE A 67 -2.70 11.95 -23.92
N MET A 68 -1.64 11.87 -24.74
CA MET A 68 -1.26 12.88 -25.73
C MET A 68 -1.02 12.26 -27.11
N GLY A 69 -2.10 11.82 -27.76
CA GLY A 69 -2.00 11.18 -29.08
C GLY A 69 -1.20 9.88 -29.04
N LYS A 70 0.01 9.88 -29.62
CA LYS A 70 0.93 8.71 -29.68
C LYS A 70 1.85 8.58 -28.47
N ALA A 71 1.90 9.58 -27.59
CA ALA A 71 2.64 9.53 -26.35
C ALA A 71 1.69 9.73 -25.16
N SER A 72 2.06 9.22 -24.00
CA SER A 72 1.33 9.40 -22.76
C SER A 72 2.28 9.46 -21.58
N PHE A 73 1.83 10.07 -20.50
CA PHE A 73 2.54 10.11 -19.23
C PHE A 73 1.65 9.57 -18.13
N PHE A 74 2.21 8.84 -17.18
CA PHE A 74 1.50 8.47 -15.97
C PHE A 74 2.45 8.56 -14.77
N GLU A 75 1.90 8.83 -13.59
CA GLU A 75 2.68 8.84 -12.35
C GLU A 75 2.57 7.47 -11.68
N LEU A 76 3.71 6.84 -11.42
CA LEU A 76 3.82 5.56 -10.72
C LEU A 76 4.21 5.82 -9.27
N GLN A 77 3.40 5.34 -8.33
CA GLN A 77 3.70 5.38 -6.90
C GLN A 77 4.12 4.00 -6.39
N ASP A 78 5.31 3.92 -5.82
CA ASP A 78 5.84 2.70 -5.19
C ASP A 78 5.95 2.85 -3.66
N ALA A 79 6.80 2.06 -3.03
CA ALA A 79 6.99 2.08 -1.58
C ALA A 79 7.74 3.32 -1.07
N GLU A 80 8.51 4.03 -1.90
CA GLU A 80 9.38 5.12 -1.45
C GLU A 80 9.02 6.48 -2.02
N GLY A 81 8.21 6.53 -3.08
CA GLY A 81 7.83 7.80 -3.67
C GLY A 81 7.01 7.64 -4.94
N ARG A 82 7.17 8.64 -5.80
CA ARG A 82 6.50 8.73 -7.09
C ARG A 82 7.52 9.05 -8.17
N ILE A 83 7.30 8.49 -9.36
CA ILE A 83 8.11 8.78 -10.55
C ILE A 83 7.22 8.85 -11.77
N GLN A 84 7.52 9.79 -12.67
CA GLN A 84 6.84 9.89 -13.96
C GLN A 84 7.31 8.77 -14.90
N VAL A 85 6.35 8.19 -15.62
CA VAL A 85 6.60 7.20 -16.66
C VAL A 85 6.10 7.76 -17.99
N TYR A 86 6.98 7.77 -18.97
CA TYR A 86 6.68 8.09 -20.36
C TYR A 86 6.36 6.81 -21.13
N VAL A 87 5.25 6.83 -21.86
CA VAL A 87 4.78 5.70 -22.68
C VAL A 87 4.60 6.19 -24.11
N SER A 88 5.40 5.65 -25.01
CA SER A 88 5.29 5.88 -26.45
C SER A 88 4.65 4.68 -27.12
N ARG A 89 3.67 4.94 -27.99
CA ARG A 89 2.96 3.90 -28.76
C ARG A 89 3.93 2.98 -29.51
N ASP A 90 4.90 3.59 -30.17
CA ASP A 90 5.81 2.92 -31.08
C ASP A 90 6.87 2.10 -30.32
N ASP A 91 7.09 2.38 -29.03
CA ASP A 91 8.02 1.64 -28.18
C ASP A 91 7.39 0.44 -27.46
N VAL A 92 6.15 0.59 -26.98
CA VAL A 92 5.49 -0.46 -26.17
C VAL A 92 4.65 -1.44 -26.99
N SER A 93 4.42 -1.15 -28.27
CA SER A 93 3.62 -2.00 -29.15
C SER A 93 4.51 -2.70 -30.18
N ARG A 94 4.26 -3.98 -30.41
CA ARG A 94 5.02 -4.80 -31.37
C ARG A 94 4.20 -5.19 -32.60
N ASP A 95 2.88 -5.04 -32.52
CA ASP A 95 1.92 -5.34 -33.57
C ASP A 95 1.52 -4.08 -34.37
N GLU A 96 1.11 -4.27 -35.63
CA GLU A 96 0.71 -3.17 -36.52
C GLU A 96 -0.47 -2.36 -35.96
N ALA A 97 -1.41 -3.00 -35.27
CA ALA A 97 -2.56 -2.35 -34.65
C ALA A 97 -2.19 -1.53 -33.39
N CYS A 98 -0.95 -1.65 -32.93
CA CYS A 98 -0.42 -1.04 -31.72
C CYS A 98 -1.28 -1.35 -30.48
N THR A 99 -1.68 -2.61 -30.31
CA THR A 99 -2.70 -3.06 -29.36
C THR A 99 -2.35 -2.70 -27.92
N MET A 100 -1.08 -2.88 -27.52
CA MET A 100 -0.63 -2.56 -26.14
C MET A 100 -0.82 -1.09 -25.79
N TYR A 101 -0.64 -0.17 -26.73
CA TYR A 101 -0.87 1.24 -26.46
C TYR A 101 -2.33 1.66 -26.69
N ASN A 102 -2.86 1.41 -27.89
CA ASN A 102 -4.15 1.95 -28.32
C ASN A 102 -5.33 1.33 -27.59
N THR A 103 -5.22 0.06 -27.21
CA THR A 103 -6.28 -0.68 -26.53
C THR A 103 -5.92 -0.82 -25.05
N VAL A 104 -4.84 -1.51 -24.73
CA VAL A 104 -4.52 -1.87 -23.34
C VAL A 104 -4.24 -0.63 -22.49
N PHE A 105 -3.20 0.15 -22.81
CA PHE A 105 -2.83 1.30 -22.01
C PHE A 105 -3.88 2.42 -22.03
N LYS A 106 -4.44 2.77 -23.19
CA LYS A 106 -5.38 3.89 -23.31
C LYS A 106 -6.79 3.60 -22.83
N LYS A 107 -7.30 2.37 -23.01
CA LYS A 107 -8.71 2.04 -22.76
C LYS A 107 -8.92 1.06 -21.61
N LEU A 108 -7.98 0.14 -21.37
CA LEU A 108 -8.18 -0.96 -20.41
C LEU A 108 -7.44 -0.79 -19.09
N MET A 109 -6.36 -0.01 -19.07
CA MET A 109 -5.67 0.37 -17.83
C MET A 109 -6.30 1.63 -17.24
N ASP A 110 -6.25 1.79 -15.93
CA ASP A 110 -6.87 2.89 -15.18
C ASP A 110 -6.02 3.36 -14.01
N ILE A 111 -6.31 4.57 -13.54
CA ILE A 111 -5.81 5.05 -12.25
C ILE A 111 -6.21 4.06 -11.15
N GLY A 112 -5.23 3.70 -10.31
CA GLY A 112 -5.34 2.71 -9.25
C GLY A 112 -4.80 1.33 -9.63
N ASP A 113 -4.60 1.02 -10.92
CA ASP A 113 -3.98 -0.23 -11.34
C ASP A 113 -2.54 -0.34 -10.84
N ILE A 114 -2.10 -1.55 -10.51
CA ILE A 114 -0.68 -1.83 -10.23
C ILE A 114 -0.04 -2.35 -11.51
N VAL A 115 1.05 -1.70 -11.90
CA VAL A 115 1.70 -1.88 -13.20
C VAL A 115 3.20 -2.05 -12.99
N GLY A 116 3.79 -2.93 -13.80
CA GLY A 116 5.22 -3.08 -13.96
C GLY A 116 5.68 -2.34 -15.21
N VAL A 117 6.85 -1.72 -15.14
CA VAL A 117 7.47 -0.99 -16.25
C VAL A 117 8.91 -1.45 -16.38
N LYS A 118 9.31 -1.81 -17.60
CA LYS A 118 10.72 -1.99 -17.95
C LYS A 118 11.11 -0.92 -18.96
N GLY A 119 12.26 -0.30 -18.75
CA GLY A 119 12.65 0.85 -19.53
C GLY A 119 14.00 1.41 -19.13
N PHE A 120 14.21 2.68 -19.44
CA PHE A 120 15.42 3.42 -19.12
C PHE A 120 15.05 4.79 -18.57
N VAL A 121 15.91 5.37 -17.73
CA VAL A 121 15.65 6.68 -17.12
C VAL A 121 16.18 7.77 -18.04
N PHE A 122 15.41 8.85 -18.19
CA PHE A 122 15.80 10.03 -18.97
C PHE A 122 15.21 11.30 -18.35
N ARG A 123 15.71 12.45 -18.81
CA ARG A 123 15.12 13.75 -18.49
C ARG A 123 14.26 14.22 -19.65
N THR A 124 13.01 14.58 -19.37
CA THR A 124 12.12 15.18 -20.36
C THR A 124 12.57 16.60 -20.72
N ASN A 125 12.07 17.14 -21.82
CA ASN A 125 12.35 18.53 -22.22
C ASN A 125 11.90 19.58 -21.18
N MET A 126 10.94 19.22 -20.31
CA MET A 126 10.48 20.07 -19.20
C MET A 126 11.35 19.92 -17.94
N GLY A 127 12.43 19.14 -18.00
CA GLY A 127 13.38 18.97 -16.91
C GLY A 127 13.04 17.85 -15.91
N GLU A 128 11.89 17.18 -16.05
CA GLU A 128 11.43 16.13 -15.14
C GLU A 128 12.13 14.78 -15.44
N ILE A 129 12.69 14.14 -14.41
CA ILE A 129 13.28 12.79 -14.49
C ILE A 129 12.14 11.79 -14.63
N SER A 130 12.21 10.93 -15.66
CA SER A 130 11.15 10.00 -16.03
C SER A 130 11.71 8.66 -16.48
N VAL A 131 10.90 7.61 -16.38
CA VAL A 131 11.20 6.30 -16.96
C VAL A 131 10.52 6.19 -18.33
N HIS A 132 11.30 5.98 -19.39
CA HIS A 132 10.79 5.67 -20.72
C HIS A 132 10.43 4.19 -20.80
N ALA A 133 9.14 3.87 -20.85
CA ALA A 133 8.66 2.50 -20.91
C ALA A 133 8.96 1.86 -22.28
N LYS A 134 9.70 0.75 -22.25
CA LYS A 134 9.84 -0.19 -23.37
C LYS A 134 8.87 -1.37 -23.25
N GLU A 135 8.50 -1.72 -22.03
CA GLU A 135 7.51 -2.76 -21.75
C GLU A 135 6.61 -2.32 -20.59
N LEU A 136 5.31 -2.55 -20.74
CA LEU A 136 4.32 -2.37 -19.69
C LEU A 136 3.71 -3.74 -19.35
N VAL A 137 3.65 -4.05 -18.06
CA VAL A 137 3.12 -5.31 -17.56
C VAL A 137 1.99 -5.02 -16.59
N MET A 138 0.86 -5.67 -16.80
CA MET A 138 -0.28 -5.60 -15.88
C MET A 138 -0.01 -6.49 -14.67
N LEU A 139 -0.04 -5.94 -13.45
CA LEU A 139 0.22 -6.70 -12.21
C LEU A 139 -1.03 -6.87 -11.34
N SER A 140 -1.90 -5.86 -11.30
CA SER A 140 -3.20 -5.98 -10.65
C SER A 140 -4.18 -4.97 -11.19
N LYS A 141 -5.31 -5.44 -11.75
CA LYS A 141 -6.41 -4.56 -12.15
C LYS A 141 -7.16 -4.06 -10.93
N SER A 142 -7.32 -2.75 -10.82
CA SER A 142 -8.16 -2.15 -9.79
C SER A 142 -9.59 -2.07 -10.29
N LEU A 143 -10.51 -2.79 -9.65
CA LEU A 143 -11.93 -2.78 -9.98
C LEU A 143 -12.69 -1.63 -9.35
N ARG A 144 -12.15 -1.06 -8.27
CA ARG A 144 -12.71 0.12 -7.61
C ARG A 144 -11.87 1.35 -7.96
N PRO A 145 -12.50 2.47 -8.31
CA PRO A 145 -11.77 3.71 -8.54
C PRO A 145 -11.17 4.26 -7.24
N LEU A 146 -10.02 4.90 -7.35
CA LEU A 146 -9.50 5.72 -6.26
C LEU A 146 -10.33 7.01 -6.15
N PRO A 147 -10.52 7.56 -4.94
CA PRO A 147 -11.05 8.91 -4.79
C PRO A 147 -10.05 9.87 -5.42
N ILE A 148 -10.52 10.63 -6.40
CA ILE A 148 -9.67 11.57 -7.13
C ILE A 148 -9.57 12.84 -6.31
N VAL A 149 -8.47 12.99 -5.59
CA VAL A 149 -8.16 14.25 -4.89
C VAL A 149 -7.81 15.30 -5.95
N LYS A 150 -8.63 16.34 -6.08
CA LYS A 150 -8.40 17.42 -7.05
C LYS A 150 -7.89 18.65 -6.30
N GLU A 151 -6.69 19.10 -6.63
CA GLU A 151 -6.23 20.41 -6.16
C GLU A 151 -6.56 21.46 -7.22
N LYS A 152 -7.34 22.47 -6.86
CA LYS A 152 -7.66 23.62 -7.71
C LYS A 152 -7.53 24.89 -6.88
N ASP A 153 -6.73 25.85 -7.36
CA ASP A 153 -6.52 27.16 -6.73
C ASP A 153 -6.04 27.06 -5.25
N GLY A 154 -5.16 26.10 -4.96
CA GLY A 154 -4.65 25.83 -3.60
C GLY A 154 -5.66 25.19 -2.63
N LYS A 155 -6.83 24.77 -3.14
CA LYS A 155 -7.85 24.03 -2.38
C LYS A 155 -7.93 22.59 -2.86
N VAL A 156 -7.86 21.67 -1.91
CA VAL A 156 -7.98 20.24 -2.13
C VAL A 156 -9.45 19.83 -2.04
N PHE A 157 -10.03 19.44 -3.17
CA PHE A 157 -11.38 18.91 -3.32
C PHE A 157 -11.36 17.39 -3.38
N ASP A 158 -12.46 16.74 -2.99
CA ASP A 158 -12.63 15.28 -3.01
C ASP A 158 -11.52 14.52 -2.24
N ALA A 159 -10.89 15.20 -1.29
CA ALA A 159 -9.93 14.59 -0.40
C ALA A 159 -10.65 13.54 0.45
N PHE A 160 -10.10 12.32 0.47
CA PHE A 160 -10.54 11.25 1.36
C PHE A 160 -10.24 11.66 2.81
N THR A 161 -11.15 12.46 3.37
CA THR A 161 -10.96 13.24 4.60
C THR A 161 -11.87 12.79 5.72
N ASP A 162 -13.02 12.21 5.39
CA ASP A 162 -13.97 11.64 6.35
C ASP A 162 -13.23 10.68 7.30
N PRO A 163 -13.12 11.01 8.60
CA PRO A 163 -12.39 10.19 9.54
C PRO A 163 -12.92 8.76 9.66
N GLU A 164 -14.25 8.56 9.63
CA GLU A 164 -14.86 7.25 9.76
C GLU A 164 -14.53 6.36 8.56
N LEU A 165 -14.68 6.89 7.34
CA LEU A 165 -14.31 6.17 6.13
C LEU A 165 -12.81 5.86 6.09
N ARG A 166 -11.95 6.78 6.55
CA ARG A 166 -10.50 6.55 6.65
C ARG A 166 -10.14 5.44 7.65
N TYR A 167 -10.85 5.36 8.76
CA TYR A 167 -10.66 4.27 9.73
C TYR A 167 -11.13 2.92 9.18
N ARG A 168 -12.27 2.88 8.48
CA ARG A 168 -12.83 1.65 7.90
C ARG A 168 -12.08 1.18 6.65
N GLN A 169 -11.60 2.10 5.82
CA GLN A 169 -10.90 1.83 4.56
C GLN A 169 -9.45 2.31 4.64
N ARG A 170 -8.72 1.85 5.66
CA ARG A 170 -7.33 2.27 5.90
C ARG A 170 -6.41 2.08 4.69
N TYR A 171 -6.64 1.04 3.89
CA TYR A 171 -5.88 0.80 2.66
C TYR A 171 -6.01 1.96 1.66
N LEU A 172 -7.18 2.59 1.59
CA LEU A 172 -7.42 3.74 0.71
C LEU A 172 -6.74 4.99 1.27
N ASP A 173 -6.87 5.20 2.57
CA ASP A 173 -6.21 6.31 3.27
C ASP A 173 -4.69 6.27 3.10
N LEU A 174 -4.08 5.10 3.21
CA LEU A 174 -2.63 4.92 3.01
C LEU A 174 -2.16 5.21 1.57
N ILE A 175 -3.04 5.03 0.57
CA ILE A 175 -2.72 5.31 -0.83
C ILE A 175 -2.76 6.83 -1.09
N VAL A 176 -3.82 7.49 -0.63
CA VAL A 176 -4.10 8.90 -0.99
C VAL A 176 -3.53 9.92 0.00
N ASN A 177 -3.18 9.50 1.22
CA ASN A 177 -2.59 10.34 2.25
C ASN A 177 -1.21 9.78 2.68
N PRO A 178 -0.11 10.04 1.95
CA PRO A 178 1.22 9.51 2.24
C PRO A 178 1.70 9.77 3.67
N GLN A 179 1.34 10.92 4.25
CA GLN A 179 1.66 11.29 5.63
C GLN A 179 1.11 10.29 6.67
N VAL A 180 0.02 9.58 6.35
CA VAL A 180 -0.54 8.54 7.24
C VAL A 180 0.43 7.36 7.33
N LYS A 181 1.07 6.97 6.21
CA LYS A 181 2.10 5.92 6.21
C LYS A 181 3.25 6.29 7.16
N ASP A 182 3.68 7.55 7.16
CA ASP A 182 4.72 8.04 8.06
C ASP A 182 4.33 7.92 9.54
N VAL A 183 3.05 8.12 9.88
CA VAL A 183 2.54 7.92 11.25
C VAL A 183 2.71 6.45 11.68
N PHE A 184 2.41 5.48 10.80
CA PHE A 184 2.62 4.06 11.10
C PHE A 184 4.09 3.68 11.24
N ILE A 185 4.97 4.24 10.39
CA ILE A 185 6.41 4.07 10.50
C ILE A 185 6.92 4.63 11.83
N LYS A 186 6.53 5.87 12.18
CA LYS A 186 6.90 6.51 13.44
C LYS A 186 6.38 5.74 14.66
N ARG A 187 5.15 5.23 14.63
CA ARG A 187 4.60 4.37 15.69
C ARG A 187 5.47 3.14 15.91
N THR A 188 5.89 2.47 14.83
CA THR A 188 6.75 1.29 14.91
C THR A 188 8.12 1.63 15.49
N LYS A 189 8.75 2.71 15.02
CA LYS A 189 10.03 3.21 15.55
C LYS A 189 9.93 3.54 17.03
N MET A 190 8.86 4.19 17.46
CA MET A 190 8.61 4.53 18.87
C MET A 190 8.49 3.29 19.75
N ILE A 191 7.70 2.29 19.34
CA ILE A 191 7.55 1.03 20.10
C ILE A 191 8.91 0.32 20.20
N ASN A 192 9.66 0.24 19.11
CA ASN A 192 10.98 -0.38 19.10
C ASN A 192 11.97 0.36 20.00
N ALA A 193 11.94 1.70 20.01
CA ALA A 193 12.78 2.50 20.90
C ALA A 193 12.47 2.22 22.38
N ILE A 194 11.18 2.11 22.75
CA ILE A 194 10.80 1.78 24.13
C ILE A 194 11.23 0.35 24.49
N ARG A 195 11.04 -0.63 23.59
CA ARG A 195 11.53 -2.00 23.81
C ARG A 195 13.04 -2.04 24.02
N GLN A 196 13.78 -1.39 23.15
CA GLN A 196 15.23 -1.32 23.21
C GLN A 196 15.69 -0.70 24.54
N PHE A 197 15.08 0.42 24.93
CA PHE A 197 15.37 1.07 26.21
C PHE A 197 15.19 0.12 27.40
N TYR A 198 14.06 -0.59 27.50
CA TYR A 198 13.85 -1.55 28.60
C TYR A 198 14.78 -2.75 28.55
N THR A 199 15.03 -3.29 27.35
CA THR A 199 15.88 -4.47 27.15
C THR A 199 17.34 -4.16 27.50
N GLU A 200 17.85 -2.98 27.13
CA GLU A 200 19.20 -2.51 27.47
C GLU A 200 19.39 -2.34 28.98
N MET A 201 18.32 -2.02 29.72
CA MET A 201 18.35 -1.95 31.17
C MET A 201 18.13 -3.33 31.86
N GLY A 202 18.01 -4.42 31.09
CA GLY A 202 17.86 -5.78 31.61
C GLY A 202 16.43 -6.16 31.98
N CYS A 203 15.42 -5.37 31.59
CA CYS A 203 14.01 -5.72 31.77
C CYS A 203 13.58 -6.78 30.74
N LEU A 204 12.81 -7.78 31.17
CA LEU A 204 12.39 -8.88 30.31
C LEU A 204 11.00 -8.61 29.70
N GLU A 205 10.88 -8.69 28.38
CA GLU A 205 9.58 -8.68 27.70
C GLU A 205 8.89 -10.03 27.91
N VAL A 206 7.65 -10.02 28.41
CA VAL A 206 6.85 -11.22 28.69
C VAL A 206 5.48 -11.12 28.05
N GLU A 207 4.81 -12.26 27.87
CA GLU A 207 3.41 -12.32 27.43
C GLU A 207 2.54 -12.90 28.55
N THR A 208 1.39 -12.27 28.80
CA THR A 208 0.43 -12.73 29.80
C THR A 208 -0.96 -13.00 29.18
N PRO A 209 -1.80 -13.84 29.79
CA PRO A 209 -3.09 -14.21 29.19
C PRO A 209 -4.01 -13.01 28.94
N VAL A 210 -4.49 -12.89 27.69
CA VAL A 210 -5.51 -11.90 27.28
C VAL A 210 -6.91 -12.31 27.74
N LEU A 211 -7.23 -13.60 27.65
CA LEU A 211 -8.48 -14.16 28.18
C LEU A 211 -8.27 -14.61 29.62
N GLN A 212 -9.10 -14.09 30.52
CA GLN A 212 -8.98 -14.29 31.97
C GLN A 212 -10.33 -14.68 32.56
N ALA A 213 -10.33 -15.61 33.52
CA ALA A 213 -11.55 -15.97 34.25
C ALA A 213 -12.03 -14.86 35.20
N ILE A 214 -11.10 -14.05 35.71
CA ILE A 214 -11.38 -12.91 36.58
C ILE A 214 -10.64 -11.69 36.01
N PRO A 215 -11.36 -10.66 35.51
CA PRO A 215 -10.74 -9.44 35.03
C PRO A 215 -10.32 -8.56 36.22
N GLY A 216 -9.15 -7.93 36.13
CA GLY A 216 -8.64 -7.04 37.17
C GLY A 216 -7.44 -6.21 36.72
N GLY A 217 -6.86 -5.44 37.64
CA GLY A 217 -5.73 -4.54 37.39
C GLY A 217 -6.10 -3.15 36.85
N ALA A 218 -7.39 -2.86 36.68
CA ALA A 218 -7.91 -1.54 36.37
C ALA A 218 -9.41 -1.45 36.75
N SER A 219 -9.98 -0.24 36.72
CA SER A 219 -11.42 -0.02 36.86
C SER A 219 -12.06 0.21 35.50
N ALA A 220 -12.52 -0.87 34.85
CA ALA A 220 -13.19 -0.81 33.56
C ALA A 220 -14.18 -1.97 33.39
N ARG A 221 -15.20 -1.79 32.54
CA ARG A 221 -16.13 -2.86 32.17
C ARG A 221 -15.46 -3.79 31.15
N PRO A 222 -15.31 -5.09 31.42
CA PRO A 222 -14.65 -6.02 30.52
C PRO A 222 -15.57 -6.46 29.37
N PHE A 223 -14.97 -6.87 28.26
CA PHE A 223 -15.67 -7.69 27.27
C PHE A 223 -15.82 -9.12 27.79
N ILE A 224 -16.98 -9.71 27.56
CA ILE A 224 -17.33 -11.06 28.01
C ILE A 224 -17.42 -11.96 26.79
N THR A 225 -16.83 -13.14 26.87
CA THR A 225 -16.98 -14.22 25.89
C THR A 225 -17.24 -15.54 26.62
N HIS A 226 -17.59 -16.59 25.87
CA HIS A 226 -17.89 -17.91 26.42
C HIS A 226 -16.80 -18.92 26.03
N HIS A 227 -16.26 -19.63 27.02
CA HIS A 227 -15.22 -20.63 26.80
C HIS A 227 -15.83 -22.02 26.60
N ASN A 228 -16.07 -22.41 25.34
CA ASN A 228 -16.78 -23.64 24.98
C ASN A 228 -16.30 -24.91 25.71
N ALA A 229 -14.99 -25.11 25.88
CA ALA A 229 -14.47 -26.35 26.49
C ALA A 229 -14.60 -26.42 28.02
N LEU A 230 -14.78 -25.27 28.68
CA LEU A 230 -14.94 -25.20 30.14
C LEU A 230 -16.38 -24.84 30.53
N ASP A 231 -17.21 -24.51 29.53
CA ASP A 231 -18.61 -24.09 29.66
C ASP A 231 -18.82 -22.96 30.68
N ILE A 232 -17.90 -21.99 30.70
CA ILE A 232 -17.91 -20.84 31.63
C ILE A 232 -17.59 -19.52 30.92
N PRO A 233 -18.06 -18.38 31.46
CA PRO A 233 -17.67 -17.07 30.93
C PRO A 233 -16.19 -16.79 31.15
N PHE A 234 -15.57 -16.15 30.15
CA PHE A 234 -14.22 -15.59 30.20
C PHE A 234 -14.26 -14.11 29.80
N TYR A 235 -13.24 -13.37 30.21
CA TYR A 235 -13.16 -11.94 30.05
C TYR A 235 -11.90 -11.54 29.29
N LEU A 236 -11.99 -10.58 28.38
CA LEU A 236 -10.78 -9.93 27.85
C LEU A 236 -10.20 -9.03 28.94
N ARG A 237 -8.89 -9.15 29.15
CA ARG A 237 -8.16 -8.37 30.16
C ARG A 237 -8.34 -6.88 29.93
N ILE A 238 -8.48 -6.14 31.03
CA ILE A 238 -8.50 -4.67 31.05
C ILE A 238 -7.14 -4.09 31.43
N ALA A 239 -6.28 -4.90 32.06
CA ALA A 239 -4.89 -4.62 32.37
C ALA A 239 -4.12 -5.94 32.51
N ASN A 240 -2.79 -5.87 32.43
CA ASN A 240 -1.88 -7.00 32.64
C ASN A 240 -1.20 -7.01 34.02
N GLU A 241 -1.47 -6.00 34.85
CA GLU A 241 -0.80 -5.76 36.14
C GLU A 241 -0.75 -7.00 37.05
N LEU A 242 -1.88 -7.68 37.25
CA LEU A 242 -1.96 -8.81 38.16
C LEU A 242 -1.06 -9.98 37.75
N TYR A 243 -0.91 -10.22 36.44
CA TYR A 243 -0.02 -11.27 35.94
C TYR A 243 1.44 -10.86 36.02
N LEU A 244 1.77 -9.59 35.72
CA LEU A 244 3.13 -9.10 35.88
C LEU A 244 3.58 -9.19 37.35
N LYS A 245 2.72 -8.84 38.31
CA LYS A 245 3.00 -9.02 39.75
C LYS A 245 3.24 -10.49 40.13
N ARG A 246 2.50 -11.44 39.54
CA ARG A 246 2.74 -12.88 39.76
C ARG A 246 4.13 -13.30 39.26
N LEU A 247 4.61 -12.73 38.16
CA LEU A 247 5.98 -12.99 37.69
C LEU A 247 7.02 -12.43 38.67
N ILE A 248 6.79 -11.24 39.22
CA ILE A 248 7.67 -10.70 40.27
C ILE A 248 7.71 -11.65 41.49
N VAL A 249 6.55 -12.13 41.96
CA VAL A 249 6.48 -13.16 43.02
C VAL A 249 7.22 -14.45 42.63
N GLY A 250 7.17 -14.82 41.34
CA GLY A 250 7.88 -15.97 40.78
C GLY A 250 9.40 -15.79 40.66
N GLY A 251 9.96 -14.64 41.06
CA GLY A 251 11.41 -14.39 41.08
C GLY A 251 11.93 -13.58 39.90
N PHE A 252 11.07 -13.05 39.02
CA PHE A 252 11.50 -12.07 38.03
C PHE A 252 11.77 -10.71 38.69
N ASN A 253 12.96 -10.16 38.50
CA ASN A 253 13.30 -8.86 39.09
C ASN A 253 12.62 -7.70 38.35
N TRP A 254 12.50 -7.78 37.03
CA TRP A 254 11.92 -6.73 36.22
C TRP A 254 11.35 -7.27 34.91
N VAL A 255 10.07 -7.00 34.68
CA VAL A 255 9.34 -7.44 33.49
C VAL A 255 8.50 -6.30 32.91
N PHE A 256 8.27 -6.35 31.61
CA PHE A 256 7.32 -5.50 30.91
C PHE A 256 6.60 -6.28 29.81
N GLU A 257 5.46 -5.77 29.35
CA GLU A 257 4.70 -6.41 28.27
C GLU A 257 4.11 -5.31 27.38
N PHE A 258 4.33 -5.42 26.07
CA PHE A 258 3.57 -4.68 25.08
C PHE A 258 2.36 -5.50 24.63
N SER A 259 1.18 -5.16 25.15
CA SER A 259 -0.07 -5.72 24.63
C SER A 259 -0.47 -5.06 23.31
N ARG A 260 -1.10 -5.86 22.44
CA ARG A 260 -2.01 -5.35 21.42
C ARG A 260 -3.41 -5.19 21.98
#